data_AF-A0A1T1BS02-F1
#
_entry.id   AF-A0A1T1BS02-F1
#
_cell.length_a   1.000
_cell.length_b   1.000
_cell.length_c   1.000
_cell.angle_alpha   90.00
_cell.angle_beta   90.00
_cell.angle_gamma   90.00
#
_symmetry.space_group_name_H-M   'P 1'
#
loop_
_entity.id
_entity.type
_entity.pdbx_description
1 polymer ?
#
loop_
_entity_poly.entity_id
_entity_poly.type
_entity_poly.pdbx_seq_one_letter_code
_entity_poly.pdbx_strand_id
1 'polypeptide(L)'
;MKANKQRVQEKKLELENVQEKMFSVEEKWIKNEIAKDTYDRWYTNYNDTIQNLKQTIERLNTDLSKVFLILEKNLSLLTDMHYVYNKSNILQKRDFINMVFDNNLYYQEGIYRTPTMRSIFTHNTPLMKEKGCLIYEKKTG
;
A
#
# COMPACT_ATOMS: atom_id res chain seq x y z
N MET A 1 6.85 -3.08 -17.15
CA MET A 1 8.15 -3.72 -16.84
C MET A 1 9.34 -3.21 -17.66
N LYS A 2 9.24 -3.03 -18.99
CA LYS A 2 10.39 -2.59 -19.84
C LYS A 2 11.00 -1.23 -19.44
N ALA A 3 10.15 -0.27 -19.07
CA ALA A 3 10.58 1.06 -18.61
C ALA A 3 11.33 1.05 -17.26
N ASN A 4 10.96 0.17 -16.31
CA ASN A 4 11.67 0.04 -15.05
C ASN A 4 13.04 -0.62 -15.24
N LYS A 5 13.13 -1.63 -16.13
CA LYS A 5 14.43 -2.24 -16.47
C LYS A 5 15.41 -1.23 -17.06
N GLN A 6 14.95 -0.35 -17.94
CA GLN A 6 15.77 0.71 -18.51
C GLN A 6 16.22 1.74 -17.46
N ARG A 7 15.29 2.20 -16.61
CA ARG A 7 15.61 3.10 -15.48
C ARG A 7 16.59 2.49 -14.47
N VAL A 8 16.48 1.18 -14.21
CA VAL A 8 17.44 0.46 -13.36
C VAL A 8 18.82 0.47 -14.00
N GLN A 9 18.90 0.25 -15.32
CA GLN A 9 20.17 0.26 -16.04
C GLN A 9 20.82 1.65 -16.04
N GLU A 10 20.03 2.70 -16.28
CA GLU A 10 20.49 4.10 -16.17
C GLU A 10 21.02 4.42 -14.76
N LYS A 11 20.30 4.01 -13.71
CA LYS A 11 20.72 4.23 -12.32
C LYS A 11 21.95 3.42 -11.92
N LYS A 12 22.17 2.24 -12.52
CA LYS A 12 23.41 1.47 -12.35
C LYS A 12 24.61 2.15 -12.98
N LEU A 13 24.47 2.70 -14.19
CA LEU A 13 25.53 3.48 -14.83
C LEU A 13 25.87 4.74 -14.03
N GLU A 14 24.87 5.41 -13.47
CA GLU A 14 25.07 6.55 -12.59
C GLU A 14 25.81 6.16 -11.30
N LEU A 15 25.47 5.00 -10.72
CA LEU A 15 26.16 4.45 -9.56
C LEU A 15 27.64 4.16 -9.85
N GLU A 16 27.93 3.51 -10.97
CA GLU A 16 29.31 3.21 -11.39
C GLU A 16 30.15 4.50 -11.54
N ASN A 17 29.59 5.53 -12.20
CA ASN A 17 30.27 6.82 -12.37
C ASN A 17 30.57 7.51 -11.02
N VAL A 18 29.63 7.48 -10.07
CA VAL A 18 29.86 8.07 -8.74
C VAL A 18 30.89 7.25 -7.94
N GLN A 19 30.93 5.93 -8.10
CA GLN A 19 31.95 5.08 -7.49
C GLN A 19 33.34 5.33 -8.08
N GLU A 20 33.46 5.56 -9.38
CA GLU A 20 34.73 5.96 -10.02
C GLU A 20 35.23 7.32 -9.50
N LYS A 21 34.33 8.28 -9.32
CA LYS A 21 34.66 9.59 -8.72
C LYS A 21 35.12 9.44 -7.27
N MET A 22 34.48 8.57 -6.50
CA MET A 22 34.91 8.24 -5.13
C MET A 22 36.33 7.67 -5.13
N PHE A 23 36.58 6.69 -5.99
CA PHE A 23 37.89 6.06 -6.11
C PHE A 23 38.98 7.08 -6.51
N SER A 24 38.68 8.00 -7.44
CA SER A 24 39.60 9.08 -7.81
C SER A 24 39.93 10.00 -6.63
N VAL A 25 38.96 10.32 -5.77
CA VAL A 25 39.19 11.14 -4.57
C VAL A 25 40.01 10.37 -3.54
N GLU A 26 39.77 9.07 -3.36
CA GLU A 26 40.59 8.20 -2.51
C GLU A 26 42.04 8.13 -2.99
N GLU A 27 42.29 7.94 -4.29
CA GLU A 27 43.64 7.93 -4.86
C GLU A 27 44.37 9.26 -4.63
N LYS A 28 43.69 10.39 -4.85
CA LYS A 28 44.27 11.72 -4.62
C LYS A 28 44.62 11.95 -3.15
N TRP A 29 43.80 11.45 -2.23
CA TRP A 29 44.11 11.52 -0.80
C TRP A 29 45.32 10.64 -0.44
N ILE A 30 45.39 9.41 -0.96
CA ILE A 30 46.53 8.49 -0.75
C ILE A 30 47.85 9.09 -1.26
N LYS A 31 47.80 9.81 -2.39
CA LYS A 31 48.95 10.52 -2.97
C LYS A 31 49.31 11.83 -2.24
N ASN A 32 48.60 12.17 -1.17
CA ASN A 32 48.71 13.45 -0.45
C ASN A 32 48.46 14.69 -1.35
N GLU A 33 47.68 14.54 -2.41
CA GLU A 33 47.33 15.64 -3.33
C GLU A 33 46.17 16.50 -2.81
N ILE A 34 45.39 15.97 -1.86
CA ILE A 34 44.28 16.68 -1.22
C ILE A 34 44.37 16.57 0.30
N ALA A 35 43.93 17.61 0.99
CA ALA A 35 43.86 17.62 2.44
C ALA A 35 42.72 16.74 2.97
N LYS A 36 42.86 16.29 4.23
CA LYS A 36 41.90 15.38 4.87
C LYS A 36 40.49 15.97 4.94
N ASP A 37 40.35 17.26 5.24
CA ASP A 37 39.06 17.96 5.29
C ASP A 37 38.33 17.91 3.93
N THR A 38 39.10 18.03 2.85
CA THR A 38 38.59 18.01 1.49
C THR A 38 38.16 16.58 1.13
N TYR A 39 38.96 15.58 1.48
CA TYR A 39 38.61 14.17 1.34
C TYR A 39 37.30 13.84 2.08
N ASP A 40 37.23 14.15 3.38
CA ASP A 40 36.08 13.81 4.23
C ASP A 40 34.78 14.40 3.64
N ARG A 41 34.82 15.65 3.13
CA ARG A 41 33.66 16.30 2.50
C ARG A 41 33.20 15.59 1.22
N TRP A 42 34.12 15.25 0.33
CA TRP A 42 33.79 14.57 -0.93
C TRP A 42 33.35 13.12 -0.69
N TYR A 43 34.01 12.44 0.26
CA TYR A 43 33.66 11.10 0.68
C TYR A 43 32.24 11.04 1.23
N THR A 44 31.87 11.92 2.17
CA THR A 44 30.49 11.95 2.68
C THR A 44 29.48 12.16 1.56
N ASN A 45 29.69 13.16 0.69
CA ASN A 45 28.76 13.46 -0.40
C ASN A 45 28.58 12.30 -1.39
N TYR A 46 29.68 11.67 -1.81
CA TYR A 46 29.63 10.55 -2.75
C TYR A 46 29.07 9.29 -2.09
N ASN A 47 29.40 9.03 -0.83
CA ASN A 47 28.87 7.89 -0.10
C ASN A 47 27.35 8.01 0.08
N ASP A 48 26.85 9.18 0.47
CA ASP A 48 25.40 9.45 0.57
C ASP A 48 24.71 9.24 -0.78
N THR A 49 25.31 9.72 -1.87
CA THR A 49 24.80 9.54 -3.23
C THR A 49 24.76 8.05 -3.62
N ILE A 50 25.82 7.30 -3.31
CA ILE A 50 25.90 5.85 -3.54
C ILE A 50 24.80 5.10 -2.79
N GLN A 51 24.58 5.43 -1.51
CA GLN A 51 23.52 4.79 -0.71
C GLN A 51 22.13 5.08 -1.29
N ASN A 52 21.87 6.33 -1.66
CA ASN A 52 20.60 6.73 -2.28
C ASN A 52 20.34 6.02 -3.62
N LEU A 53 21.38 5.88 -4.46
CA LEU A 53 21.28 5.18 -5.74
C LEU A 53 21.04 3.68 -5.53
N LYS A 54 21.73 3.04 -4.58
CA LYS A 54 21.51 1.62 -4.23
C LYS A 54 20.07 1.35 -3.77
N GLN A 55 19.55 2.16 -2.85
CA GLN A 55 18.16 2.06 -2.39
C GLN A 55 17.16 2.27 -3.52
N THR A 56 17.43 3.23 -4.41
CA THR A 56 16.57 3.50 -5.58
C THR A 56 16.54 2.30 -6.53
N ILE A 57 17.69 1.68 -6.80
CA ILE A 57 17.80 0.49 -7.64
C ILE A 57 17.03 -0.68 -7.01
N GLU A 58 17.17 -0.89 -5.70
CA GLU A 58 16.46 -1.95 -4.97
C GLU A 58 14.95 -1.77 -5.06
N ARG A 59 14.45 -0.55 -4.83
CA ARG A 59 13.03 -0.22 -4.96
C ARG A 59 12.52 -0.43 -6.39
N LEU A 60 13.29 -0.08 -7.40
CA LEU A 60 12.91 -0.26 -8.80
C LEU A 60 12.96 -1.73 -9.24
N ASN A 61 13.81 -2.55 -8.61
CA ASN A 61 13.87 -4.00 -8.81
C ASN A 61 12.82 -4.78 -8.01
N THR A 62 12.21 -4.17 -7.00
CA THR A 62 11.18 -4.82 -6.18
C THR A 62 9.96 -5.11 -7.08
N ASP A 63 9.77 -6.38 -7.38
CA ASP A 63 8.69 -6.86 -8.21
C ASP A 63 7.39 -6.90 -7.41
N LEU A 64 6.74 -5.74 -7.31
CA LEU A 64 5.41 -5.62 -6.71
C LEU A 64 4.39 -6.53 -7.41
N SER A 65 4.64 -7.00 -8.64
CA SER A 65 3.74 -7.91 -9.33
C SER A 65 3.53 -9.21 -8.55
N LYS A 66 4.54 -9.72 -7.82
CA LYS A 66 4.35 -10.93 -6.98
C LYS A 66 3.39 -10.69 -5.82
N VAL A 67 3.49 -9.53 -5.17
CA VAL A 67 2.59 -9.14 -4.07
C VAL A 67 1.17 -8.94 -4.60
N PHE A 68 1.02 -8.26 -5.73
CA PHE A 68 -0.28 -8.08 -6.38
C PHE A 68 -0.88 -9.40 -6.85
N LEU A 69 -0.09 -10.35 -7.37
CA LEU A 69 -0.55 -11.68 -7.75
C LEU A 69 -1.04 -12.49 -6.53
N ILE A 70 -0.35 -12.40 -5.41
CA ILE A 70 -0.79 -13.04 -4.16
C ILE A 70 -2.09 -12.40 -3.67
N LEU A 71 -2.17 -11.07 -3.70
CA LEU A 71 -3.37 -10.34 -3.33
C LEU A 71 -4.55 -10.73 -4.22
N GLU A 72 -4.39 -10.68 -5.54
CA GLU A 72 -5.41 -11.05 -6.54
C GLU A 72 -5.89 -12.49 -6.35
N LYS A 73 -4.98 -13.44 -6.14
CA LYS A 73 -5.31 -14.85 -5.91
C LYS A 73 -6.15 -15.08 -4.65
N ASN A 74 -5.97 -14.25 -3.63
CA ASN A 74 -6.66 -14.38 -2.35
C ASN A 74 -7.79 -13.36 -2.16
N LEU A 75 -7.97 -12.44 -3.11
CA LEU A 75 -8.98 -11.38 -3.04
C LEU A 75 -10.39 -11.98 -2.96
N SER A 76 -10.63 -13.10 -3.65
CA SER A 76 -11.88 -13.85 -3.60
C SER A 76 -12.22 -14.40 -2.22
N LEU A 77 -11.23 -14.71 -1.39
CA LEU A 77 -11.43 -15.16 -0.01
C LEU A 77 -11.94 -14.03 0.90
N LEU A 78 -11.64 -12.77 0.55
CA LEU A 78 -12.19 -11.60 1.23
C LEU A 78 -13.63 -11.29 0.80
N THR A 79 -14.11 -11.92 -0.29
CA THR A 79 -15.44 -11.69 -0.83
C THR A 79 -16.50 -12.62 -0.24
N ASP A 80 -16.11 -13.73 0.39
CA ASP A 80 -17.06 -14.66 0.99
C ASP A 80 -17.51 -14.20 2.39
N MET A 81 -18.29 -13.11 2.43
CA MET A 81 -18.90 -12.61 3.65
C MET A 81 -19.77 -13.67 4.35
N HIS A 82 -20.35 -14.61 3.60
CA HIS A 82 -21.16 -15.68 4.16
C HIS A 82 -20.30 -16.66 4.97
N TYR A 83 -19.15 -17.09 4.45
CA TYR A 83 -18.19 -17.91 5.18
C TYR A 83 -17.64 -17.19 6.41
N VAL A 84 -17.23 -15.93 6.25
CA VAL A 84 -16.69 -15.11 7.35
C VAL A 84 -17.72 -14.97 8.47
N TYR A 85 -18.97 -14.64 8.14
CA TYR A 85 -20.04 -14.52 9.13
C TYR A 85 -20.31 -15.86 9.83
N ASN A 86 -20.37 -16.97 9.10
CA ASN A 86 -20.67 -18.29 9.68
C ASN A 86 -19.55 -18.85 10.57
N LYS A 87 -18.29 -18.58 10.24
CA LYS A 87 -17.13 -18.99 11.06
C LYS A 87 -16.88 -18.07 12.26
N SER A 88 -17.41 -16.85 12.24
CA SER A 88 -17.23 -15.88 13.31
C SER A 88 -17.96 -16.28 14.59
N ASN A 89 -17.35 -15.98 15.74
CA ASN A 89 -17.99 -16.10 17.04
C ASN A 89 -19.04 -14.99 17.27
N ILE A 90 -19.79 -15.05 18.38
CA ILE A 90 -20.90 -14.13 18.65
C ILE A 90 -20.46 -12.67 18.68
N LEU A 91 -19.33 -12.36 19.33
CA LEU A 91 -18.82 -10.99 19.42
C LEU A 91 -18.40 -10.48 18.04
N GLN A 92 -17.70 -11.31 17.27
CA GLN A 92 -17.30 -10.99 15.90
C GLN A 92 -18.50 -10.78 14.97
N LYS A 93 -19.56 -11.59 15.09
CA LYS A 93 -20.81 -11.40 14.34
C LYS A 93 -21.46 -10.06 14.66
N ARG A 94 -21.50 -9.68 15.94
CA ARG A 94 -22.01 -8.38 16.37
C ARG A 94 -21.20 -7.25 15.76
N ASP A 95 -19.88 -7.32 15.84
CA ASP A 95 -18.99 -6.29 15.29
C ASP A 95 -19.11 -6.20 13.76
N PHE A 96 -19.27 -7.34 13.09
CA PHE A 96 -19.50 -7.43 11.65
C PHE A 96 -20.82 -6.77 11.23
N ILE A 97 -21.92 -7.07 11.93
CA ILE A 97 -23.23 -6.44 11.70
C ILE A 97 -23.14 -4.92 11.94
N ASN A 98 -22.48 -4.51 13.03
CA ASN A 98 -22.28 -3.11 13.37
C ASN A 98 -21.45 -2.38 12.31
N MET A 99 -20.47 -3.05 11.70
CA MET A 99 -19.68 -2.50 10.60
C MET A 99 -20.52 -2.28 9.34
N VAL A 100 -21.46 -3.17 9.03
CA VAL A 100 -22.30 -3.07 7.82
C VAL A 100 -23.38 -2.00 7.97
N PHE A 101 -23.98 -1.89 9.16
CA PHE A 101 -25.14 -1.03 9.42
C PHE A 101 -24.83 0.20 10.30
N ASP A 102 -23.56 0.47 10.59
CA ASP A 102 -23.09 1.58 11.42
C ASP A 102 -23.82 1.68 12.77
N ASN A 103 -24.01 0.53 13.44
CA ASN A 103 -24.78 0.36 14.69
C ASN A 103 -26.27 0.76 14.62
N ASN A 104 -26.83 1.01 13.43
CA ASN A 104 -28.20 1.48 13.27
C ASN A 104 -29.21 0.38 12.93
N LEU A 105 -28.88 -0.88 13.22
CA LEU A 105 -29.79 -2.01 13.02
C LEU A 105 -30.68 -2.20 14.26
N TYR A 106 -32.00 -2.13 14.08
CA TYR A 106 -32.97 -2.34 15.16
C TYR A 106 -34.13 -3.22 14.73
N TYR A 107 -34.87 -3.76 15.70
CA TYR A 107 -36.01 -4.65 15.45
C TYR A 107 -37.33 -3.91 15.72
N GLN A 108 -38.23 -3.92 14.75
CA GLN A 108 -39.55 -3.27 14.86
C GLN A 108 -40.58 -4.08 14.08
N GLU A 109 -41.75 -4.32 14.68
CA GLU A 109 -42.91 -4.97 14.01
C GLU A 109 -42.58 -6.32 13.36
N GLY A 110 -41.74 -7.13 14.01
CA GLY A 110 -41.40 -8.46 13.51
C GLY A 110 -40.23 -8.50 12.53
N ILE A 111 -39.66 -7.36 12.13
CA ILE A 111 -38.60 -7.26 11.12
C ILE A 111 -37.43 -6.38 11.59
N TYR A 112 -36.21 -6.72 11.14
CA TYR A 112 -35.04 -5.86 11.32
C TYR A 112 -35.04 -4.71 10.32
N ARG A 113 -34.75 -3.51 10.80
CA ARG A 113 -34.75 -2.29 10.02
C ARG A 113 -33.48 -1.47 10.28
N THR A 114 -33.06 -0.72 9.27
CA THR A 114 -31.93 0.21 9.36
C THR A 114 -32.30 1.55 8.68
N PRO A 115 -31.87 2.69 9.22
CA PRO A 115 -32.02 4.01 8.61
C PRO A 115 -30.87 4.34 7.67
N THR A 116 -29.74 3.61 7.72
CA THR A 116 -28.56 3.93 6.91
C THR A 116 -27.92 2.64 6.39
N MET A 117 -27.26 2.76 5.25
CA MET A 117 -26.48 1.69 4.66
C MET A 117 -25.20 2.29 4.08
N ARG A 118 -24.08 1.57 4.25
CA ARG A 118 -22.80 2.01 3.70
C ARG A 118 -22.84 2.12 2.18
N SER A 119 -22.06 3.08 1.65
CA SER A 119 -21.99 3.37 0.22
C SER A 119 -21.69 2.13 -0.65
N ILE A 120 -20.82 1.23 -0.16
CA ILE A 120 -20.46 -0.02 -0.84
C ILE A 120 -21.65 -0.96 -1.09
N PHE A 121 -22.72 -0.86 -0.29
CA PHE A 121 -23.91 -1.70 -0.38
C PHE A 121 -25.10 -1.01 -1.05
N THR A 122 -24.94 0.22 -1.56
CA THR A 122 -26.00 1.01 -2.21
C THR A 122 -26.69 0.30 -3.37
N HIS A 123 -26.02 -0.63 -4.05
CA HIS A 123 -26.63 -1.47 -5.08
C HIS A 123 -27.78 -2.35 -4.55
N ASN A 124 -27.82 -2.65 -3.25
CA ASN A 124 -28.89 -3.42 -2.59
C ASN A 124 -30.07 -2.55 -2.12
N THR A 125 -29.98 -1.23 -2.25
CA THR A 125 -31.04 -0.30 -1.81
C THR A 125 -32.43 -0.66 -2.37
N PRO A 126 -32.60 -0.96 -3.67
CA PRO A 126 -33.93 -1.30 -4.21
C PRO A 126 -34.53 -2.53 -3.52
N LEU A 127 -33.74 -3.59 -3.35
CA LEU A 127 -34.15 -4.83 -2.70
C LEU A 127 -34.51 -4.61 -1.22
N MET A 128 -33.74 -3.78 -0.51
CA MET A 128 -34.00 -3.49 0.90
C MET A 128 -35.26 -2.63 1.11
N LYS A 129 -35.56 -1.73 0.19
CA LYS A 129 -36.81 -0.95 0.19
C LYS A 129 -38.01 -1.84 -0.07
N GLU A 130 -37.93 -2.71 -1.08
CA GLU A 130 -38.99 -3.69 -1.39
C GLU A 130 -39.32 -4.57 -0.18
N LYS A 131 -38.29 -5.01 0.56
CA LYS A 131 -38.45 -5.82 1.78
C LYS A 131 -38.85 -5.02 3.03
N GLY A 132 -38.94 -3.69 2.96
CA GLY A 132 -39.28 -2.83 4.10
C GLY A 132 -38.19 -2.71 5.17
N CYS A 133 -36.96 -3.16 4.89
CA CYS A 133 -35.84 -3.16 5.83
C CYS A 133 -35.12 -1.80 5.92
N LEU A 134 -35.24 -0.95 4.89
CA LEU A 134 -34.60 0.37 4.83
C LEU A 134 -35.67 1.45 5.01
N ILE A 135 -35.58 2.22 6.12
CA ILE A 135 -36.61 3.23 6.47
C ILE A 135 -36.20 4.65 6.07
N TYR A 136 -34.92 4.99 6.18
CA TYR A 136 -34.45 6.37 6.01
C TYR A 136 -33.46 6.46 4.84
N GLU A 137 -33.64 7.49 4.00
CA GLU A 137 -32.68 7.89 2.98
C GLU A 137 -32.31 9.35 3.21
N LYS A 138 -31.08 9.62 3.66
CA LYS A 138 -30.41 10.93 3.61
C LYS A 138 -28.95 10.76 4.06
N LYS A 139 -27.94 11.45 3.55
CA LYS A 139 -27.83 12.55 2.56
C LYS A 139 -26.42 12.37 1.96
N THR A 140 -26.30 12.47 0.65
CA THR A 140 -25.01 12.56 -0.05
C THR A 140 -24.16 13.65 0.62
N GLY A 141 -23.00 13.26 1.12
CA GLY A 141 -21.95 14.13 1.66
C GLY A 141 -20.61 13.57 1.19
#